data_AF-A0A8X6GEB3-F1
#
_entry.id   AF-A0A8X6GEB3-F1
#
_cell.length_a   1.000
_cell.length_b   1.000
_cell.length_c   1.000
_cell.angle_alpha   90.00
_cell.angle_beta   90.00
_cell.angle_gamma   90.00
#
_symmetry.space_group_name_H-M   'P 1'
#
loop_
_entity.id
_entity.type
_entity.pdbx_description
1 polymer ?
#
loop_
_entity_poly.entity_id
_entity_poly.type
_entity_poly.pdbx_seq_one_letter_code
_entity_poly.pdbx_strand_id
1 'polypeptide(L)'
;MMRILCLEWNGLGIFPEKFCLFCEALCLNNSLKFLDLRNNQLNHICAQAISDAIQRNSSLQKLDLRWNNIGLIGGRTILKSLPRNKTIISLEISGNDLPSDVMEAIDIAISASAQRYIANNEYIARSKFLSSKLKEKEEERNIQVKSLMEQLEKMDKDASMNERWHVQKLVEAEEALSEKSKICESLTAKIRELEGKLLSLSEINNNLALNLNAKEIKNKELREELESALDKEKKDKQEVKRNLLESLGSLKEENLFLKEQIQDLKISLSHSFEQISKLQETIAKLENASKQDQELFKNKTTQLNERHAEVMKENATLHKKEISKFQEDFFEQERILKQKISLLESQKNDLEQELKEKTSQVFSERKHAEEMQIHLEKKLKADHEVIRQQLEERIAMLEDANKEQNDHLQKDLQVLYQLKTDITGLDLELSEQSHEIQHLKKCLEEKDAEMKIKEAKIRLEVKEQLDELSRAKGKIENINQKNDLLQQKMKEMDIKHKEELNSKADIVQNLTLEIQQYQYKVKEIIEDERNRTLQLQKAFDEYLKSSVHIANENAAPSGDPKDDFDL
;
A
#
# COMPACT_ATOMS: atom_id res chain seq x y z
N MET A 1 -8.96 27.77 -25.87
CA MET A 1 -10.04 26.91 -26.38
C MET A 1 -11.19 26.92 -25.39
N MET A 2 -12.44 26.89 -25.88
CA MET A 2 -13.66 26.93 -25.05
C MET A 2 -13.91 25.56 -24.40
N ARG A 3 -14.01 25.51 -23.06
CA ARG A 3 -14.27 24.27 -22.30
C ARG A 3 -15.72 24.13 -21.82
N ILE A 4 -16.44 25.24 -21.72
CA ILE A 4 -17.81 25.35 -21.22
C ILE A 4 -18.58 26.17 -22.24
N LEU A 5 -19.75 25.70 -22.66
CA LEU A 5 -20.66 26.40 -23.56
C LEU A 5 -22.09 26.26 -23.01
N CYS A 6 -22.65 27.37 -22.56
CA CYS A 6 -24.04 27.45 -22.09
C CYS A 6 -24.88 28.14 -23.16
N LEU A 7 -25.94 27.46 -23.61
CA LEU A 7 -26.86 27.90 -24.65
C LEU A 7 -28.31 27.72 -24.18
N GLU A 8 -28.57 27.70 -22.86
CA GLU A 8 -29.93 27.56 -22.33
C GLU A 8 -30.88 28.66 -22.84
N TRP A 9 -32.16 28.33 -23.00
CA TRP A 9 -33.22 29.26 -23.46
C TRP A 9 -33.05 29.87 -24.88
N ASN A 10 -32.25 29.27 -25.76
CA ASN A 10 -32.00 29.80 -27.12
C ASN A 10 -32.92 29.25 -28.23
N GLY A 11 -33.86 28.34 -27.92
CA GLY A 11 -34.83 27.82 -28.90
C GLY A 11 -34.22 27.05 -30.09
N LEU A 12 -33.01 26.51 -29.96
CA LEU A 12 -32.25 25.92 -31.09
C LEU A 12 -32.98 24.79 -31.84
N GLY A 13 -33.91 24.10 -31.19
CA GLY A 13 -34.74 23.04 -31.77
C GLY A 13 -35.81 23.51 -32.78
N ILE A 14 -36.07 24.82 -32.86
CA ILE A 14 -36.96 25.43 -33.88
C ILE A 14 -36.42 25.21 -35.30
N PHE A 15 -35.09 25.08 -35.46
CA PHE A 15 -34.44 24.84 -36.76
C PHE A 15 -33.55 23.58 -36.74
N PRO A 16 -34.13 22.36 -36.75
CA PRO A 16 -33.37 21.11 -36.61
C PRO A 16 -32.22 20.97 -37.60
N GLU A 17 -32.42 21.41 -38.86
CA GLU A 17 -31.38 21.41 -39.90
C GLU A 17 -30.12 22.21 -39.50
N LYS A 18 -30.29 23.34 -38.82
CA LYS A 18 -29.16 24.18 -38.35
C LYS A 18 -28.55 23.61 -37.08
N PHE A 19 -29.36 22.98 -36.24
CA PHE A 19 -28.88 22.26 -35.06
C PHE A 19 -28.06 21.00 -35.44
N CYS A 20 -28.38 20.31 -36.53
CA CYS A 20 -27.55 19.24 -37.08
C CYS A 20 -26.13 19.72 -37.41
N LEU A 21 -25.98 20.88 -38.07
CA LEU A 21 -24.66 21.48 -38.36
C LEU A 21 -23.89 21.83 -37.08
N PHE A 22 -24.58 22.26 -36.01
CA PHE A 22 -23.96 22.46 -34.70
C PHE A 22 -23.49 21.13 -34.08
N CYS A 23 -24.26 20.05 -34.21
CA CYS A 23 -23.84 18.70 -33.79
C CYS A 23 -22.66 18.15 -34.61
N GLU A 24 -22.58 18.45 -35.91
CA GLU A 24 -21.41 18.12 -36.74
C GLU A 24 -20.16 18.89 -36.30
N ALA A 25 -20.28 20.20 -36.04
CA ALA A 25 -19.19 20.98 -35.44
C ALA A 25 -18.78 20.47 -34.05
N LEU A 26 -19.74 19.98 -33.26
CA LEU A 26 -19.48 19.32 -31.97
C LEU A 26 -18.73 18.00 -32.14
N CYS A 27 -18.97 17.21 -33.19
CA CYS A 27 -18.20 15.99 -33.47
C CYS A 27 -16.69 16.27 -33.59
N LEU A 28 -16.32 17.40 -34.20
CA LEU A 28 -14.94 17.81 -34.45
C LEU A 28 -14.29 18.54 -33.26
N ASN A 29 -15.06 18.92 -32.23
CA ASN A 29 -14.56 19.70 -31.11
C ASN A 29 -13.84 18.82 -30.09
N ASN A 30 -12.51 18.92 -30.02
CA ASN A 30 -11.67 18.18 -29.08
C ASN A 30 -11.42 18.90 -27.73
N SER A 31 -12.13 20.01 -27.46
CA SER A 31 -11.83 20.91 -26.32
C SER A 31 -13.00 21.19 -25.37
N LEU A 32 -14.24 21.05 -25.83
CA LEU A 32 -15.43 21.28 -25.00
C LEU A 32 -15.58 20.15 -23.97
N LYS A 33 -15.98 20.51 -22.74
CA LYS A 33 -16.11 19.58 -21.60
C LYS A 33 -17.52 19.60 -21.03
N PHE A 34 -18.15 20.77 -20.98
CA PHE A 34 -19.52 20.98 -20.57
C PHE A 34 -20.29 21.69 -21.70
N LEU A 35 -21.46 21.16 -22.04
CA LEU A 35 -22.42 21.77 -22.96
C LEU A 35 -23.81 21.77 -22.30
N ASP A 36 -24.44 22.94 -22.25
CA ASP A 36 -25.79 23.12 -21.70
C ASP A 36 -26.73 23.67 -22.76
N LEU A 37 -27.83 22.93 -22.96
CA LEU A 37 -28.86 23.15 -23.97
C LEU A 37 -30.27 23.14 -23.34
N ARG A 38 -30.41 23.48 -22.05
CA ARG A 38 -31.72 23.54 -21.38
C ARG A 38 -32.71 24.48 -22.07
N ASN A 39 -34.01 24.19 -22.06
CA ASN A 39 -35.06 25.05 -22.65
C ASN A 39 -34.80 25.48 -24.12
N ASN A 40 -34.33 24.55 -24.96
CA ASN A 40 -34.07 24.81 -26.39
C ASN A 40 -35.12 24.26 -27.36
N GLN A 41 -36.23 23.71 -26.86
CA GLN A 41 -37.28 23.09 -27.68
C GLN A 41 -36.75 21.94 -28.58
N LEU A 42 -35.64 21.29 -28.17
CA LEU A 42 -35.01 20.21 -28.93
C LEU A 42 -35.95 19.01 -29.06
N ASN A 43 -36.18 18.58 -30.30
CA ASN A 43 -37.10 17.49 -30.64
C ASN A 43 -36.35 16.16 -30.93
N HIS A 44 -37.09 15.11 -31.29
CA HIS A 44 -36.53 13.79 -31.59
C HIS A 44 -35.51 13.78 -32.76
N ILE A 45 -35.62 14.71 -33.72
CA ILE A 45 -34.65 14.86 -34.83
C ILE A 45 -33.35 15.45 -34.29
N CYS A 46 -33.44 16.49 -33.45
CA CYS A 46 -32.30 17.07 -32.75
C CYS A 46 -31.58 16.04 -31.85
N ALA A 47 -32.36 15.16 -31.21
CA ALA A 47 -31.82 14.07 -30.38
C ALA A 47 -31.05 13.00 -31.18
N GLN A 48 -31.40 12.77 -32.46
CA GLN A 48 -30.59 11.91 -33.33
C GLN A 48 -29.24 12.56 -33.66
N ALA A 49 -29.22 13.86 -33.97
CA ALA A 49 -27.98 14.60 -34.20
C ALA A 49 -27.08 14.64 -32.94
N ILE A 50 -27.68 14.79 -31.75
CA ILE A 50 -26.98 14.65 -30.46
C ILE A 50 -26.42 13.24 -30.28
N SER A 51 -27.19 12.20 -30.58
CA SER A 51 -26.73 10.79 -30.50
C SER A 51 -25.51 10.52 -31.39
N ASP A 52 -25.48 11.05 -32.61
CA ASP A 52 -24.32 10.88 -33.50
C ASP A 52 -23.12 11.74 -33.08
N ALA A 53 -23.36 12.93 -32.51
CA ALA A 53 -22.31 13.74 -31.87
C ALA A 53 -21.71 13.05 -30.64
N ILE A 54 -22.54 12.44 -29.77
CA ILE A 54 -22.10 11.66 -28.61
C ILE A 54 -21.19 10.50 -29.03
N GLN A 55 -21.53 9.78 -30.10
CA GLN A 55 -20.72 8.64 -30.57
C GLN A 55 -19.35 9.04 -31.12
N ARG A 56 -19.20 10.26 -31.67
CA ARG A 56 -17.99 10.72 -32.37
C ARG A 56 -17.11 11.64 -31.53
N ASN A 57 -17.71 12.45 -30.65
CA ASN A 57 -16.99 13.39 -29.83
C ASN A 57 -16.18 12.66 -28.73
N SER A 58 -14.91 13.06 -28.55
CA SER A 58 -13.96 12.48 -27.60
C SER A 58 -13.52 13.44 -26.48
N SER A 59 -14.22 14.56 -26.31
CA SER A 59 -13.87 15.62 -25.36
C SER A 59 -14.96 15.92 -24.33
N LEU A 60 -16.23 15.87 -24.73
CA LEU A 60 -17.39 16.22 -23.92
C LEU A 60 -17.54 15.24 -22.75
N GLN A 61 -17.80 15.80 -21.56
CA GLN A 61 -17.90 15.08 -20.29
C GLN A 61 -19.25 15.27 -19.60
N LYS A 62 -19.88 16.42 -19.81
CA LYS A 62 -21.19 16.78 -19.26
C LYS A 62 -22.06 17.39 -20.35
N LEU A 63 -23.30 16.93 -20.44
CA LEU A 63 -24.30 17.43 -21.39
C LEU A 63 -25.61 17.65 -20.64
N ASP A 64 -26.16 18.86 -20.69
CA ASP A 64 -27.46 19.19 -20.09
C ASP A 64 -28.51 19.43 -21.18
N LEU A 65 -29.56 18.62 -21.17
CA LEU A 65 -30.69 18.64 -22.11
C LEU A 65 -32.02 18.87 -21.38
N ARG A 66 -32.03 19.22 -20.09
CA ARG A 66 -33.27 19.31 -19.30
C ARG A 66 -34.26 20.33 -19.87
N TRP A 67 -35.54 20.08 -19.70
CA TRP A 67 -36.63 20.92 -20.23
C TRP A 67 -36.52 21.11 -21.75
N ASN A 68 -36.65 20.00 -22.49
CA ASN A 68 -36.73 19.99 -23.95
C ASN A 68 -37.87 19.04 -24.38
N ASN A 69 -38.03 18.77 -25.68
CA ASN A 69 -39.14 18.00 -26.23
C ASN A 69 -38.67 16.72 -26.95
N ILE A 70 -37.62 16.08 -26.42
CA ILE A 70 -36.87 14.98 -27.07
C ILE A 70 -37.76 13.75 -27.32
N GLY A 71 -38.62 13.40 -26.37
CA GLY A 71 -39.59 12.30 -26.45
C GLY A 71 -38.96 10.90 -26.51
N LEU A 72 -39.81 9.87 -26.38
CA LEU A 72 -39.43 8.45 -26.37
C LEU A 72 -38.47 8.04 -27.51
N ILE A 73 -38.70 8.53 -28.74
CA ILE A 73 -37.87 8.20 -29.91
C ILE A 73 -36.45 8.79 -29.75
N GLY A 74 -36.35 10.05 -29.34
CA GLY A 74 -35.06 10.71 -29.10
C GLY A 74 -34.31 10.09 -27.92
N GLY A 75 -34.99 9.81 -26.81
CA GLY A 75 -34.40 9.16 -25.63
C GLY A 75 -33.84 7.77 -25.93
N ARG A 76 -34.59 6.93 -26.65
CA ARG A 76 -34.09 5.61 -27.12
C ARG A 76 -32.92 5.72 -28.10
N THR A 77 -32.81 6.80 -28.85
CA THR A 77 -31.71 7.05 -29.79
C THR A 77 -30.45 7.48 -29.04
N ILE A 78 -30.59 8.39 -28.05
CA ILE A 78 -29.50 8.77 -27.14
C ILE A 78 -29.03 7.56 -26.32
N LEU A 79 -29.94 6.75 -25.74
CA LEU A 79 -29.57 5.54 -24.98
C LEU A 79 -28.71 4.56 -25.79
N LYS A 80 -29.01 4.36 -27.08
CA LYS A 80 -28.18 3.52 -27.99
C LYS A 80 -26.79 4.11 -28.28
N SER A 81 -26.61 5.42 -28.11
CA SER A 81 -25.34 6.11 -28.35
C SER A 81 -24.33 5.95 -27.19
N LEU A 82 -24.82 5.93 -25.95
CA LEU A 82 -24.00 5.99 -24.74
C LEU A 82 -22.96 4.86 -24.62
N PRO A 83 -23.26 3.57 -24.93
CA PRO A 83 -22.27 2.49 -24.81
C PRO A 83 -21.04 2.64 -25.73
N ARG A 84 -21.15 3.43 -26.80
CA ARG A 84 -20.05 3.70 -27.75
C ARG A 84 -19.15 4.85 -27.29
N ASN A 85 -19.70 5.83 -26.56
CA ASN A 85 -18.93 6.91 -25.97
C ASN A 85 -18.16 6.43 -24.72
N LYS A 86 -17.04 7.08 -24.39
CA LYS A 86 -16.17 6.76 -23.23
C LYS A 86 -15.76 8.00 -22.42
N THR A 87 -16.40 9.13 -22.64
CA THR A 87 -15.98 10.45 -22.13
C THR A 87 -17.08 11.17 -21.37
N ILE A 88 -18.35 10.96 -21.71
CA ILE A 88 -19.51 11.48 -21.00
C ILE A 88 -19.66 10.75 -19.66
N ILE A 89 -19.82 11.56 -18.62
CA ILE A 89 -19.83 11.18 -17.19
C ILE A 89 -21.12 11.65 -16.52
N SER A 90 -21.78 12.70 -17.03
CA SER A 90 -23.16 13.09 -16.67
C SER A 90 -23.91 13.56 -17.91
N LEU A 91 -25.19 13.18 -17.97
CA LEU A 91 -26.16 13.57 -18.99
C LEU A 91 -27.46 13.89 -18.28
N GLU A 92 -27.83 15.16 -18.19
CA GLU A 92 -29.05 15.59 -17.54
C GLU A 92 -30.18 15.66 -18.58
N ILE A 93 -31.23 14.85 -18.45
CA ILE A 93 -32.30 14.75 -19.47
C ILE A 93 -33.73 14.82 -18.91
N SER A 94 -33.89 15.16 -17.63
CA SER A 94 -35.20 15.35 -16.97
C SER A 94 -36.09 16.39 -17.68
N GLY A 95 -37.41 16.15 -17.72
CA GLY A 95 -38.36 17.03 -18.41
C GLY A 95 -38.19 16.99 -19.95
N ASN A 96 -38.42 15.82 -20.54
CA ASN A 96 -38.25 15.55 -21.98
C ASN A 96 -39.28 14.55 -22.54
N ASP A 97 -40.40 14.33 -21.84
CA ASP A 97 -41.43 13.34 -22.19
C ASP A 97 -40.86 11.93 -22.45
N LEU A 98 -39.97 11.51 -21.54
CA LEU A 98 -39.36 10.19 -21.51
C LEU A 98 -40.10 9.29 -20.49
N PRO A 99 -40.53 8.07 -20.88
CA PRO A 99 -41.00 7.06 -19.93
C PRO A 99 -39.90 6.66 -18.94
N SER A 100 -40.32 6.27 -17.72
CA SER A 100 -39.42 5.97 -16.60
C SER A 100 -38.33 4.97 -16.96
N ASP A 101 -38.69 3.86 -17.61
CA ASP A 101 -37.77 2.77 -18.01
C ASP A 101 -36.68 3.23 -18.99
N VAL A 102 -36.91 4.32 -19.74
CA VAL A 102 -35.90 4.91 -20.64
C VAL A 102 -35.00 5.88 -19.88
N MET A 103 -35.51 6.57 -18.87
CA MET A 103 -34.71 7.43 -17.99
C MET A 103 -33.77 6.58 -17.13
N GLU A 104 -34.30 5.56 -16.44
CA GLU A 104 -33.53 4.61 -15.63
C GLU A 104 -32.43 3.91 -16.45
N ALA A 105 -32.74 3.46 -17.67
CA ALA A 105 -31.74 2.85 -18.55
C ALA A 105 -30.64 3.83 -19.00
N ILE A 106 -30.95 5.14 -19.15
CA ILE A 106 -29.95 6.18 -19.40
C ILE A 106 -29.08 6.39 -18.15
N ASP A 107 -29.69 6.50 -16.97
CA ASP A 107 -28.98 6.75 -15.71
C ASP A 107 -28.03 5.59 -15.36
N ILE A 108 -28.43 4.34 -15.61
CA ILE A 108 -27.57 3.15 -15.50
C ILE A 108 -26.40 3.22 -16.50
N ALA A 109 -26.65 3.57 -17.76
CA ALA A 109 -25.62 3.67 -18.80
C ALA A 109 -24.60 4.80 -18.52
N ILE A 110 -25.06 5.92 -17.97
CA ILE A 110 -24.23 7.04 -17.51
C ILE A 110 -23.43 6.63 -16.27
N SER A 111 -24.06 6.01 -15.27
CA SER A 111 -23.39 5.54 -14.05
C SER A 111 -22.27 4.55 -14.36
N ALA A 112 -22.50 3.58 -15.24
CA ALA A 112 -21.47 2.66 -15.71
C ALA A 112 -20.36 3.36 -16.52
N SER A 113 -20.61 4.53 -17.10
CA SER A 113 -19.61 5.33 -17.81
C SER A 113 -18.78 6.19 -16.85
N ALA A 114 -19.42 6.80 -15.86
CA ALA A 114 -18.78 7.53 -14.76
C ALA A 114 -17.85 6.62 -13.93
N GLN A 115 -18.32 5.43 -13.55
CA GLN A 115 -17.50 4.43 -12.83
C GLN A 115 -16.26 4.00 -13.63
N ARG A 116 -16.43 3.72 -14.93
CA ARG A 116 -15.29 3.41 -15.84
C ARG A 116 -14.30 4.57 -15.93
N TYR A 117 -14.77 5.82 -15.94
CA TYR A 117 -13.90 7.00 -15.96
C TYR A 117 -13.12 7.17 -14.64
N ILE A 118 -13.77 7.00 -13.49
CA ILE A 118 -13.15 7.06 -12.15
C ILE A 118 -12.07 5.98 -12.03
N ALA A 119 -12.41 4.71 -12.25
CA ALA A 119 -11.48 3.59 -12.14
C ALA A 119 -10.27 3.72 -13.08
N ASN A 120 -10.46 4.26 -14.30
CA ASN A 120 -9.37 4.54 -15.22
C ASN A 120 -8.46 5.67 -14.74
N ASN A 121 -9.01 6.74 -14.15
CA ASN A 121 -8.20 7.81 -13.56
C ASN A 121 -7.42 7.33 -12.34
N GLU A 122 -8.03 6.51 -11.47
CA GLU A 122 -7.36 5.87 -10.34
C GLU A 122 -6.23 4.94 -10.80
N TYR A 123 -6.46 4.14 -11.85
CA TYR A 123 -5.42 3.31 -12.47
C TYR A 123 -4.25 4.15 -12.99
N ILE A 124 -4.52 5.25 -13.70
CA ILE A 124 -3.48 6.17 -14.21
C ILE A 124 -2.72 6.82 -13.05
N ALA A 125 -3.40 7.29 -12.00
CA ALA A 125 -2.78 7.88 -10.83
C ALA A 125 -1.90 6.87 -10.07
N ARG A 126 -2.40 5.66 -9.84
CA ARG A 126 -1.68 4.56 -9.19
C ARG A 126 -0.48 4.10 -10.03
N SER A 127 -0.62 4.00 -11.35
CA SER A 127 0.47 3.68 -12.26
C SER A 127 1.58 4.73 -12.22
N LYS A 128 1.22 6.02 -12.26
CA LYS A 128 2.18 7.13 -12.13
C LYS A 128 2.88 7.13 -10.76
N PHE A 129 2.15 6.88 -9.67
CA PHE A 129 2.70 6.76 -8.32
C PHE A 129 3.70 5.60 -8.22
N LEU A 130 3.32 4.40 -8.68
CA LEU A 130 4.18 3.22 -8.67
C LEU A 130 5.43 3.42 -9.55
N SER A 131 5.30 4.05 -10.72
CA SER A 131 6.44 4.40 -11.57
C SER A 131 7.41 5.38 -10.89
N SER A 132 6.89 6.35 -10.13
CA SER A 132 7.72 7.25 -9.33
C SER A 132 8.44 6.52 -8.18
N LYS A 133 7.74 5.62 -7.48
CA LYS A 133 8.30 4.84 -6.37
C LYS A 133 9.33 3.80 -6.84
N LEU A 134 9.17 3.28 -8.06
CA LEU A 134 10.16 2.40 -8.69
C LEU A 134 11.48 3.15 -8.92
N LYS A 135 11.43 4.34 -9.53
CA LYS A 135 12.62 5.18 -9.79
C LYS A 135 13.35 5.55 -8.51
N GLU A 136 12.63 5.95 -7.47
CA GLU A 136 13.20 6.24 -6.14
C GLU A 136 14.00 5.03 -5.59
N LYS A 137 13.48 3.80 -5.75
CA LYS A 137 14.19 2.57 -5.37
C LYS A 137 15.33 2.18 -6.31
N GLU A 138 15.26 2.52 -7.59
CA GLU A 138 16.37 2.36 -8.53
C GLU A 138 17.51 3.34 -8.19
N GLU A 139 17.20 4.57 -7.81
CA GLU A 139 18.14 5.60 -7.37
C GLU A 139 18.81 5.22 -6.03
N GLU A 140 18.05 4.80 -5.02
CA GLU A 140 18.59 4.24 -3.77
C GLU A 140 19.57 3.08 -4.04
N ARG A 141 19.15 2.11 -4.88
CA ARG A 141 19.97 0.93 -5.23
C ARG A 141 21.25 1.35 -5.96
N ASN A 142 21.18 2.33 -6.86
CA ASN A 142 22.35 2.84 -7.58
C ASN A 142 23.35 3.56 -6.64
N ILE A 143 22.85 4.28 -5.62
CA ILE A 143 23.70 4.90 -4.58
C ILE A 143 24.39 3.82 -3.73
N GLN A 144 23.65 2.79 -3.28
CA GLN A 144 24.22 1.67 -2.52
C GLN A 144 25.30 0.92 -3.33
N VAL A 145 25.04 0.63 -4.61
CA VAL A 145 26.00 -0.03 -5.50
C VAL A 145 27.27 0.81 -5.71
N LYS A 146 27.16 2.14 -5.83
CA LYS A 146 28.35 3.02 -5.84
C LYS A 146 29.16 2.93 -4.54
N SER A 147 28.49 3.06 -3.38
CA SER A 147 29.18 3.01 -2.09
C SER A 147 29.88 1.67 -1.85
N LEU A 148 29.30 0.56 -2.30
CA LEU A 148 29.94 -0.75 -2.26
C LEU A 148 31.14 -0.88 -3.22
N MET A 149 31.08 -0.29 -4.41
CA MET A 149 32.24 -0.22 -5.31
C MET A 149 33.37 0.63 -4.73
N GLU A 150 33.06 1.78 -4.13
CA GLU A 150 34.05 2.65 -3.44
C GLU A 150 34.71 1.92 -2.26
N GLN A 151 33.96 1.10 -1.52
CA GLN A 151 34.50 0.25 -0.46
C GLN A 151 35.41 -0.86 -1.00
N LEU A 152 35.00 -1.54 -2.08
CA LEU A 152 35.81 -2.58 -2.73
C LEU A 152 37.09 -2.01 -3.34
N GLU A 153 37.03 -0.87 -4.03
CA GLU A 153 38.20 -0.14 -4.52
C GLU A 153 39.17 0.23 -3.40
N LYS A 154 38.66 0.60 -2.22
CA LYS A 154 39.50 0.88 -1.06
C LYS A 154 40.16 -0.40 -0.53
N MET A 155 39.39 -1.48 -0.37
CA MET A 155 39.93 -2.78 0.07
C MET A 155 41.00 -3.32 -0.88
N ASP A 156 40.83 -3.15 -2.19
CA ASP A 156 41.78 -3.57 -3.22
C ASP A 156 43.08 -2.73 -3.20
N LYS A 157 42.97 -1.42 -2.95
CA LYS A 157 44.12 -0.52 -2.71
C LYS A 157 44.85 -0.86 -1.41
N ASP A 158 44.11 -1.12 -0.33
CA ASP A 158 44.68 -1.50 0.98
C ASP A 158 45.36 -2.89 0.88
N ALA A 159 44.78 -3.84 0.15
CA ALA A 159 45.38 -5.14 -0.15
C ALA A 159 46.65 -5.01 -1.00
N SER A 160 46.60 -4.22 -2.09
CA SER A 160 47.77 -3.93 -2.95
C SER A 160 48.91 -3.25 -2.19
N MET A 161 48.60 -2.36 -1.25
CA MET A 161 49.58 -1.73 -0.36
C MET A 161 50.21 -2.73 0.59
N ASN A 162 49.40 -3.63 1.17
CA ASN A 162 49.89 -4.66 2.09
C ASN A 162 50.72 -5.75 1.36
N GLU A 163 50.33 -6.15 0.14
CA GLU A 163 51.14 -7.04 -0.71
C GLU A 163 52.51 -6.42 -1.04
N ARG A 164 52.54 -5.14 -1.47
CA ARG A 164 53.80 -4.41 -1.68
C ARG A 164 54.67 -4.35 -0.42
N TRP A 165 54.06 -4.13 0.75
CA TRP A 165 54.76 -4.11 2.02
C TRP A 165 55.36 -5.48 2.36
N HIS A 166 54.62 -6.58 2.15
CA HIS A 166 55.13 -7.94 2.32
C HIS A 166 56.25 -8.28 1.33
N VAL A 167 56.12 -7.90 0.05
CA VAL A 167 57.17 -8.08 -0.97
C VAL A 167 58.44 -7.29 -0.59
N GLN A 168 58.31 -6.04 -0.16
CA GLN A 168 59.45 -5.26 0.32
C GLN A 168 60.12 -5.92 1.53
N LYS A 169 59.34 -6.44 2.49
CA LYS A 169 59.88 -7.15 3.67
C LYS A 169 60.54 -8.49 3.31
N LEU A 170 60.12 -9.16 2.24
CA LEU A 170 60.83 -10.32 1.69
C LEU A 170 62.17 -9.90 1.07
N VAL A 171 62.21 -8.85 0.26
CA VAL A 171 63.47 -8.33 -0.33
C VAL A 171 64.47 -7.92 0.75
N GLU A 172 64.04 -7.15 1.76
CA GLU A 172 64.89 -6.77 2.90
C GLU A 172 65.45 -8.02 3.65
N ALA A 173 64.66 -9.09 3.75
CA ALA A 173 65.08 -10.34 4.38
C ALA A 173 66.04 -11.17 3.49
N GLU A 174 65.83 -11.18 2.17
CA GLU A 174 66.72 -11.84 1.20
C GLU A 174 68.07 -11.13 1.08
N GLU A 175 68.10 -9.80 1.12
CA GLU A 175 69.33 -9.00 1.18
C GLU A 175 70.12 -9.31 2.46
N ALA A 176 69.44 -9.27 3.62
CA ALA A 176 70.06 -9.63 4.90
C ALA A 176 70.56 -11.09 4.92
N LEU A 177 69.82 -12.03 4.33
CA LEU A 177 70.23 -13.42 4.19
C LEU A 177 71.44 -13.56 3.26
N SER A 178 71.51 -12.79 2.18
CA SER A 178 72.66 -12.72 1.28
C SER A 178 73.92 -12.22 1.99
N GLU A 179 73.81 -11.19 2.84
CA GLU A 179 74.90 -10.75 3.70
C GLU A 179 75.36 -11.85 4.68
N LYS A 180 74.42 -12.55 5.33
CA LYS A 180 74.77 -13.67 6.22
C LYS A 180 75.43 -14.82 5.44
N SER A 181 75.00 -15.12 4.22
CA SER A 181 75.67 -16.12 3.37
C SER A 181 77.11 -15.75 3.07
N LYS A 182 77.37 -14.52 2.60
CA LYS A 182 78.73 -13.99 2.34
C LYS A 182 79.63 -14.05 3.59
N ILE A 183 79.07 -13.77 4.77
CA ILE A 183 79.79 -13.90 6.05
C ILE A 183 80.10 -15.39 6.35
N CYS A 184 79.13 -16.29 6.20
CA CYS A 184 79.34 -17.73 6.39
C CYS A 184 80.34 -18.33 5.39
N GLU A 185 80.33 -17.89 4.13
CA GLU A 185 81.32 -18.26 3.11
C GLU A 185 82.72 -17.78 3.49
N SER A 186 82.86 -16.53 3.95
CA SER A 186 84.12 -15.97 4.43
C SER A 186 84.66 -16.72 5.66
N LEU A 187 83.80 -17.04 6.63
CA LEU A 187 84.15 -17.85 7.80
C LEU A 187 84.53 -19.27 7.41
N THR A 188 83.84 -19.89 6.45
CA THR A 188 84.16 -21.22 5.93
C THR A 188 85.52 -21.24 5.24
N ALA A 189 85.86 -20.21 4.45
CA ALA A 189 87.18 -20.04 3.87
C ALA A 189 88.27 -19.87 4.95
N LYS A 190 87.97 -19.13 6.03
CA LYS A 190 88.90 -18.94 7.15
C LYS A 190 89.12 -20.21 7.97
N ILE A 191 88.09 -21.02 8.16
CA ILE A 191 88.19 -22.35 8.79
C ILE A 191 89.13 -23.24 7.96
N ARG A 192 88.94 -23.35 6.64
CA ARG A 192 89.82 -24.12 5.75
C ARG A 192 91.28 -23.67 5.79
N GLU A 193 91.53 -22.35 5.88
CA GLU A 193 92.89 -21.81 6.06
C GLU A 193 93.53 -22.28 7.38
N LEU A 194 92.76 -22.32 8.46
CA LEU A 194 93.22 -22.76 9.78
C LEU A 194 93.41 -24.29 9.83
N GLU A 195 92.54 -25.06 9.20
CA GLU A 195 92.68 -26.53 9.03
C GLU A 195 93.95 -26.87 8.25
N GLY A 196 94.22 -26.20 7.13
CA GLY A 196 95.46 -26.37 6.36
C GLY A 196 96.73 -25.99 7.14
N LYS A 197 96.66 -24.96 7.98
CA LYS A 197 97.76 -24.60 8.91
C LYS A 197 97.95 -25.64 10.02
N LEU A 198 96.88 -26.21 10.55
CA LEU A 198 96.97 -27.24 11.59
C LEU A 198 97.53 -28.56 11.03
N LEU A 199 97.19 -28.91 9.79
CA LEU A 199 97.80 -30.01 9.05
C LEU A 199 99.32 -29.82 8.90
N SER A 200 99.78 -28.66 8.40
CA SER A 200 101.22 -28.42 8.22
C SER A 200 101.99 -28.37 9.55
N LEU A 201 101.38 -27.87 10.63
CA LEU A 201 101.94 -27.96 11.98
C LEU A 201 102.02 -29.41 12.49
N SER A 202 101.03 -30.26 12.17
CA SER A 202 101.07 -31.69 12.49
C SER A 202 102.18 -32.42 11.73
N GLU A 203 102.40 -32.09 10.45
CA GLU A 203 103.52 -32.61 9.65
C GLU A 203 104.87 -32.18 10.22
N ILE A 204 105.03 -30.92 10.61
CA ILE A 204 106.24 -30.41 11.27
C ILE A 204 106.47 -31.16 12.60
N ASN A 205 105.43 -31.35 13.41
CA ASN A 205 105.55 -32.04 14.70
C ASN A 205 105.94 -33.52 14.53
N ASN A 206 105.36 -34.22 13.55
CA ASN A 206 105.75 -35.60 13.20
C ASN A 206 107.21 -35.68 12.75
N ASN A 207 107.67 -34.72 11.91
CA ASN A 207 109.07 -34.64 11.49
C ASN A 207 110.03 -34.33 12.65
N LEU A 208 109.62 -33.52 13.63
CA LEU A 208 110.40 -33.26 14.84
C LEU A 208 110.51 -34.52 15.72
N ALA A 209 109.43 -35.28 15.88
CA ALA A 209 109.43 -36.56 16.62
C ALA A 209 110.37 -37.59 15.96
N LEU A 210 110.36 -37.71 14.63
CA LEU A 210 111.29 -38.58 13.90
C LEU A 210 112.76 -38.16 14.09
N ASN A 211 113.04 -36.84 14.08
CA ASN A 211 114.38 -36.30 14.33
C ASN A 211 114.86 -36.50 15.78
N LEU A 212 113.94 -36.49 16.76
CA LEU A 212 114.25 -36.81 18.15
C LEU A 212 114.64 -38.29 18.30
N ASN A 213 113.83 -39.22 17.79
CA ASN A 213 114.15 -40.66 17.80
C ASN A 213 115.53 -40.94 17.14
N ALA A 214 115.82 -40.30 16.00
CA ALA A 214 117.12 -40.43 15.33
C ALA A 214 118.30 -39.93 16.18
N LYS A 215 118.12 -38.86 16.97
CA LYS A 215 119.13 -38.35 17.92
C LYS A 215 119.28 -39.24 19.16
N GLU A 216 118.21 -39.88 19.62
CA GLU A 216 118.28 -40.81 20.76
C GLU A 216 119.04 -42.09 20.38
N ILE A 217 118.76 -42.66 19.21
CA ILE A 217 119.51 -43.79 18.64
C ILE A 217 121.00 -43.43 18.55
N LYS A 218 121.34 -42.28 17.95
CA LYS A 218 122.73 -41.86 17.78
C LYS A 218 123.47 -41.54 19.09
N ASN A 219 122.75 -41.08 20.12
CA ASN A 219 123.32 -40.94 21.47
C ASN A 219 123.56 -42.29 22.16
N LYS A 220 122.85 -43.35 21.77
CA LYS A 220 123.10 -44.71 22.26
C LYS A 220 124.34 -45.32 21.59
N GLU A 221 124.45 -45.19 20.26
CA GLU A 221 125.63 -45.58 19.48
C GLU A 221 126.93 -45.00 20.08
N LEU A 222 126.97 -43.68 20.32
CA LEU A 222 128.14 -43.00 20.89
C LEU A 222 128.53 -43.49 22.30
N ARG A 223 127.59 -44.00 23.09
CA ARG A 223 127.87 -44.53 24.44
C ARG A 223 128.53 -45.91 24.36
N GLU A 224 128.03 -46.75 23.46
CA GLU A 224 128.57 -48.10 23.21
C GLU A 224 130.01 -48.03 22.64
N GLU A 225 130.31 -47.05 21.77
CA GLU A 225 131.68 -46.75 21.33
C GLU A 225 132.60 -46.30 22.47
N LEU A 226 132.13 -45.39 23.33
CA LEU A 226 132.93 -44.81 24.43
C LEU A 226 133.30 -45.86 25.49
N GLU A 227 132.38 -46.77 25.80
CA GLU A 227 132.59 -47.85 26.77
C GLU A 227 133.61 -48.88 26.25
N SER A 228 133.57 -49.18 24.94
CA SER A 228 134.55 -50.04 24.26
C SER A 228 135.99 -49.48 24.34
N ALA A 229 136.15 -48.16 24.20
CA ALA A 229 137.46 -47.51 24.29
C ALA A 229 138.08 -47.61 25.70
N LEU A 230 137.26 -47.48 26.75
CA LEU A 230 137.70 -47.43 28.14
C LEU A 230 138.32 -48.74 28.63
N ASP A 231 137.83 -49.88 28.17
CA ASP A 231 138.37 -51.21 28.56
C ASP A 231 139.67 -51.57 27.83
N LYS A 232 139.99 -50.88 26.73
CA LYS A 232 141.26 -51.05 26.01
C LYS A 232 142.42 -50.41 26.79
N GLU A 233 142.27 -49.16 27.23
CA GLU A 233 143.31 -48.42 27.97
C GLU A 233 143.75 -49.10 29.29
N LYS A 234 142.83 -49.85 29.93
CA LYS A 234 143.10 -50.57 31.18
C LYS A 234 144.12 -51.70 31.03
N LYS A 235 144.25 -52.33 29.85
CA LYS A 235 145.18 -53.44 29.62
C LYS A 235 146.62 -52.96 29.44
N ASP A 236 146.82 -52.01 28.53
CA ASP A 236 148.15 -51.54 28.12
C ASP A 236 148.97 -50.97 29.30
N LYS A 237 148.29 -50.46 30.33
CA LYS A 237 148.87 -49.89 31.56
C LYS A 237 149.56 -50.90 32.48
N GLN A 238 149.34 -52.20 32.34
CA GLN A 238 150.03 -53.22 33.15
C GLN A 238 151.37 -53.66 32.54
N GLU A 239 151.46 -53.72 31.20
CA GLU A 239 152.64 -54.19 30.45
C GLU A 239 153.88 -53.29 30.73
N VAL A 240 153.69 -51.97 30.61
CA VAL A 240 154.76 -50.95 30.72
C VAL A 240 155.47 -50.98 32.08
N LYS A 241 154.79 -51.40 33.15
CA LYS A 241 155.33 -51.40 34.51
C LYS A 241 156.46 -52.43 34.72
N ARG A 242 156.53 -53.48 33.90
CA ARG A 242 157.48 -54.59 34.08
C ARG A 242 158.89 -54.30 33.52
N ASN A 243 159.00 -53.52 32.45
CA ASN A 243 160.24 -53.42 31.66
C ASN A 243 161.13 -52.22 32.04
N LEU A 244 160.80 -51.49 33.11
CA LEU A 244 161.39 -50.19 33.47
C LEU A 244 162.35 -50.23 34.67
N LEU A 245 162.74 -51.43 35.13
CA LEU A 245 163.52 -51.65 36.36
C LEU A 245 164.97 -52.14 36.13
N GLU A 246 165.38 -52.39 34.89
CA GLU A 246 166.63 -53.13 34.57
C GLU A 246 167.64 -52.31 33.72
N SER A 247 167.48 -50.99 33.64
CA SER A 247 168.43 -50.10 32.93
C SER A 247 168.64 -48.77 33.65
N LEU A 248 168.77 -48.83 34.98
CA LEU A 248 169.04 -47.69 35.85
C LEU A 248 170.50 -47.77 36.37
N GLY A 249 171.45 -47.53 35.48
CA GLY A 249 172.89 -47.52 35.79
C GLY A 249 173.66 -46.52 34.94
N SER A 250 174.31 -45.55 35.60
CA SER A 250 175.34 -44.60 35.08
C SER A 250 175.17 -44.17 33.61
N LEU A 251 174.49 -43.06 33.25
CA LEU A 251 174.30 -41.78 33.95
C LEU A 251 175.61 -41.03 34.25
N LYS A 252 175.67 -39.77 33.77
CA LYS A 252 176.65 -38.68 34.02
C LYS A 252 178.05 -38.75 33.39
N GLU A 253 178.15 -38.16 32.20
CA GLU A 253 178.88 -36.90 31.93
C GLU A 253 178.33 -36.42 30.56
N GLU A 254 177.56 -35.34 30.44
CA GLU A 254 177.36 -34.13 31.26
C GLU A 254 178.63 -33.26 31.41
N ASN A 255 179.35 -33.06 30.31
CA ASN A 255 180.10 -31.85 29.97
C ASN A 255 180.38 -31.88 28.44
N LEU A 256 180.24 -30.81 27.65
CA LEU A 256 179.52 -29.54 27.82
C LEU A 256 179.43 -28.89 26.42
N PHE A 257 178.74 -27.74 26.35
CA PHE A 257 179.20 -26.52 25.67
C PHE A 257 180.35 -26.70 24.66
N LEU A 258 180.02 -26.87 23.37
CA LEU A 258 180.01 -25.74 22.43
C LEU A 258 181.37 -25.08 22.24
N LYS A 259 182.05 -25.47 21.15
CA LYS A 259 182.65 -24.50 20.26
C LYS A 259 182.13 -24.73 18.84
N GLU A 260 181.77 -23.62 18.21
CA GLU A 260 182.18 -23.19 16.86
C GLU A 260 182.12 -24.26 15.75
N GLN A 261 181.40 -23.99 14.66
CA GLN A 261 182.04 -23.62 13.38
C GLN A 261 183.27 -24.51 13.10
N ILE A 262 183.15 -25.48 12.21
CA ILE A 262 183.16 -25.22 10.77
C ILE A 262 182.07 -26.08 10.12
N GLN A 263 181.05 -25.47 9.50
CA GLN A 263 181.08 -24.71 8.25
C GLN A 263 181.45 -25.58 7.04
N ASP A 264 180.55 -25.59 6.05
CA ASP A 264 180.75 -26.05 4.69
C ASP A 264 181.18 -27.51 4.45
N LEU A 265 180.59 -28.04 3.37
CA LEU A 265 180.96 -29.25 2.67
C LEU A 265 180.59 -30.57 3.38
N LYS A 266 179.88 -31.50 2.73
CA LYS A 266 179.16 -31.47 1.44
C LYS A 266 178.33 -32.78 1.37
N ILE A 267 177.50 -32.93 0.34
CA ILE A 267 177.12 -34.22 -0.30
C ILE A 267 176.89 -35.36 0.73
N SER A 268 175.66 -35.61 1.18
CA SER A 268 174.53 -35.85 0.29
C SER A 268 173.30 -35.00 0.59
N LEU A 269 172.57 -34.47 -0.40
CA LEU A 269 172.21 -35.03 -1.72
C LEU A 269 171.39 -36.32 -1.60
N SER A 270 170.09 -36.19 -1.32
CA SER A 270 169.11 -36.80 -2.24
C SER A 270 167.72 -36.16 -2.09
N HIS A 271 166.96 -36.27 -3.18
CA HIS A 271 165.51 -36.19 -3.28
C HIS A 271 164.76 -34.89 -2.92
N SER A 272 164.30 -34.24 -4.01
CA SER A 272 162.99 -33.57 -4.15
C SER A 272 162.65 -32.40 -3.21
N PHE A 273 163.19 -31.22 -3.55
CA PHE A 273 162.38 -29.98 -3.48
C PHE A 273 162.40 -29.13 -4.76
N GLU A 274 162.86 -29.69 -5.89
CA GLU A 274 162.91 -29.00 -7.19
C GLU A 274 162.34 -29.85 -8.35
N GLN A 275 161.21 -30.51 -8.12
CA GLN A 275 160.38 -31.08 -9.22
C GLN A 275 159.62 -30.00 -10.04
N ILE A 276 160.09 -28.75 -9.98
CA ILE A 276 159.52 -27.59 -10.68
C ILE A 276 160.01 -27.53 -12.15
N SER A 277 161.15 -28.17 -12.46
CA SER A 277 161.79 -28.16 -13.79
C SER A 277 161.15 -29.09 -14.85
N LYS A 278 159.91 -29.58 -14.68
CA LYS A 278 159.27 -30.53 -15.64
C LYS A 278 157.83 -30.23 -16.08
N LEU A 279 157.31 -29.02 -15.83
CA LEU A 279 156.08 -28.52 -16.51
C LEU A 279 156.27 -27.13 -17.16
N GLN A 280 157.51 -26.74 -17.46
CA GLN A 280 157.84 -25.49 -18.14
C GLN A 280 157.78 -25.56 -19.69
N GLU A 281 157.22 -26.64 -20.27
CA GLU A 281 157.10 -26.80 -21.73
C GLU A 281 155.64 -26.84 -22.23
N THR A 282 154.64 -26.88 -21.34
CA THR A 282 153.20 -26.91 -21.70
C THR A 282 152.47 -25.58 -21.50
N ILE A 283 153.06 -24.61 -20.79
CA ILE A 283 152.45 -23.28 -20.56
C ILE A 283 152.38 -22.44 -21.85
N ALA A 284 153.21 -22.72 -22.85
CA ALA A 284 153.25 -22.03 -24.14
C ALA A 284 152.05 -22.29 -25.10
N LYS A 285 150.94 -22.91 -24.62
CA LYS A 285 149.81 -23.32 -25.48
C LYS A 285 148.39 -22.96 -24.99
N LEU A 286 148.21 -22.26 -23.87
CA LEU A 286 146.87 -21.89 -23.37
C LEU A 286 146.59 -20.39 -23.22
N GLU A 287 147.58 -19.51 -23.34
CA GLU A 287 147.35 -18.04 -23.27
C GLU A 287 146.61 -17.47 -24.49
N ASN A 288 146.54 -18.21 -25.61
CA ASN A 288 145.85 -17.79 -26.84
C ASN A 288 144.33 -18.10 -26.88
N ALA A 289 143.76 -18.75 -25.87
CA ALA A 289 142.31 -19.04 -25.83
C ALA A 289 141.46 -17.95 -25.15
N SER A 290 142.05 -17.17 -24.23
CA SER A 290 141.31 -16.28 -23.33
C SER A 290 140.91 -14.90 -23.90
N LYS A 291 141.08 -14.64 -25.20
CA LYS A 291 140.89 -13.31 -25.81
C LYS A 291 139.84 -13.20 -26.93
N GLN A 292 139.13 -14.29 -27.29
CA GLN A 292 138.02 -14.22 -28.26
C GLN A 292 136.62 -14.14 -27.62
N ASP A 293 136.39 -14.78 -26.46
CA ASP A 293 135.03 -14.86 -25.87
C ASP A 293 134.53 -13.57 -25.18
N GLN A 294 135.42 -12.65 -24.80
CA GLN A 294 135.03 -11.43 -24.07
C GLN A 294 134.42 -10.32 -24.96
N GLU A 295 134.56 -10.42 -26.29
CA GLU A 295 134.04 -9.40 -27.22
C GLU A 295 132.65 -9.77 -27.77
N LEU A 296 132.35 -11.06 -27.92
CA LEU A 296 131.07 -11.54 -28.44
C LEU A 296 129.89 -11.25 -27.51
N PHE A 297 130.11 -11.31 -26.18
CA PHE A 297 129.05 -11.08 -25.20
C PHE A 297 128.65 -9.61 -25.05
N LYS A 298 129.58 -8.65 -25.13
CA LYS A 298 129.26 -7.21 -25.01
C LYS A 298 128.29 -6.75 -26.09
N ASN A 299 128.58 -7.04 -27.35
CA ASN A 299 127.79 -6.58 -28.49
C ASN A 299 126.38 -7.22 -28.55
N LYS A 300 126.21 -8.40 -27.96
CA LYS A 300 124.90 -9.08 -27.88
C LYS A 300 124.02 -8.58 -26.73
N THR A 301 124.62 -7.98 -25.69
CA THR A 301 123.91 -7.37 -24.57
C THR A 301 123.45 -5.93 -24.86
N THR A 302 124.16 -5.18 -25.72
CA THR A 302 123.72 -3.83 -26.14
C THR A 302 122.52 -3.89 -27.09
N GLN A 303 122.63 -4.65 -28.20
CA GLN A 303 121.56 -4.73 -29.21
C GLN A 303 120.20 -5.23 -28.68
N LEU A 304 120.20 -6.05 -27.62
CA LEU A 304 118.95 -6.54 -27.03
C LEU A 304 118.22 -5.44 -26.22
N ASN A 305 119.00 -4.62 -25.51
CA ASN A 305 118.45 -3.54 -24.67
C ASN A 305 117.95 -2.36 -25.50
N GLU A 306 118.64 -2.01 -26.60
CA GLU A 306 118.22 -0.94 -27.51
C GLU A 306 116.87 -1.26 -28.17
N ARG A 307 116.70 -2.48 -28.72
CA ARG A 307 115.42 -2.92 -29.28
C ARG A 307 114.29 -2.97 -28.25
N HIS A 308 114.55 -3.41 -27.02
CA HIS A 308 113.53 -3.38 -25.97
C HIS A 308 113.14 -1.94 -25.57
N ALA A 309 114.09 -1.00 -25.57
CA ALA A 309 113.81 0.41 -25.26
C ALA A 309 112.97 1.11 -26.34
N GLU A 310 113.16 0.77 -27.61
CA GLU A 310 112.35 1.31 -28.72
C GLU A 310 110.92 0.77 -28.71
N VAL A 311 110.75 -0.56 -28.62
CA VAL A 311 109.41 -1.19 -28.57
C VAL A 311 108.61 -0.73 -27.34
N MET A 312 109.26 -0.55 -26.19
CA MET A 312 108.61 0.03 -25.00
C MET A 312 108.19 1.49 -25.19
N LYS A 313 108.95 2.30 -25.94
CA LYS A 313 108.55 3.67 -26.28
C LYS A 313 107.36 3.70 -27.23
N GLU A 314 107.37 2.89 -28.29
CA GLU A 314 106.25 2.84 -29.23
C GLU A 314 104.96 2.41 -28.53
N ASN A 315 104.96 1.29 -27.81
CA ASN A 315 103.78 0.83 -27.05
C ASN A 315 103.32 1.86 -26.01
N ALA A 316 104.23 2.53 -25.29
CA ALA A 316 103.87 3.59 -24.36
C ALA A 316 103.22 4.80 -25.06
N THR A 317 103.69 5.18 -26.25
CA THR A 317 103.04 6.26 -27.03
C THR A 317 101.70 5.84 -27.63
N LEU A 318 101.54 4.57 -27.99
CA LEU A 318 100.31 4.03 -28.57
C LEU A 318 99.22 3.91 -27.50
N HIS A 319 99.50 3.29 -26.35
CA HIS A 319 98.60 3.31 -25.20
C HIS A 319 98.31 4.73 -24.70
N LYS A 320 99.27 5.66 -24.72
CA LYS A 320 98.99 7.06 -24.36
C LYS A 320 97.99 7.72 -25.32
N LYS A 321 98.05 7.42 -26.63
CA LYS A 321 97.06 7.89 -27.61
C LYS A 321 95.70 7.23 -27.40
N GLU A 322 95.66 5.92 -27.14
CA GLU A 322 94.41 5.18 -26.85
C GLU A 322 93.73 5.72 -25.59
N ILE A 323 94.47 5.89 -24.49
CA ILE A 323 93.97 6.48 -23.24
C ILE A 323 93.47 7.91 -23.47
N SER A 324 94.22 8.74 -24.22
CA SER A 324 93.78 10.12 -24.53
C SER A 324 92.47 10.12 -25.31
N LYS A 325 92.32 9.22 -26.30
CA LYS A 325 91.09 9.11 -27.09
C LYS A 325 89.91 8.58 -26.26
N PHE A 326 90.13 7.56 -25.43
CA PHE A 326 89.10 7.10 -24.48
C PHE A 326 88.68 8.19 -23.49
N GLN A 327 89.58 9.08 -23.09
CA GLN A 327 89.25 10.24 -22.26
C GLN A 327 88.43 11.28 -23.03
N GLU A 328 88.79 11.59 -24.28
CA GLU A 328 88.00 12.48 -25.16
C GLU A 328 86.58 11.93 -25.42
N ASP A 329 86.47 10.65 -25.80
CA ASP A 329 85.20 9.97 -26.01
C ASP A 329 84.36 9.93 -24.70
N PHE A 330 84.98 9.72 -23.53
CA PHE A 330 84.30 9.76 -22.23
C PHE A 330 83.79 11.16 -21.87
N PHE A 331 84.62 12.20 -22.03
CA PHE A 331 84.23 13.58 -21.73
C PHE A 331 83.09 14.08 -22.63
N GLU A 332 83.05 13.65 -23.90
CA GLU A 332 81.94 14.00 -24.79
C GLU A 332 80.64 13.29 -24.38
N GLN A 333 80.69 12.01 -23.98
CA GLN A 333 79.53 11.31 -23.41
C GLN A 333 79.06 11.96 -22.10
N GLU A 334 79.99 12.33 -21.21
CA GLU A 334 79.67 13.05 -19.97
C GLU A 334 79.00 14.42 -20.27
N ARG A 335 79.48 15.13 -21.30
CA ARG A 335 78.90 16.40 -21.76
C ARG A 335 77.46 16.22 -22.27
N ILE A 336 77.23 15.23 -23.12
CA ILE A 336 75.91 14.90 -23.68
C ILE A 336 74.93 14.51 -22.56
N LEU A 337 75.38 13.69 -21.60
CA LEU A 337 74.56 13.29 -20.45
C LEU A 337 74.22 14.49 -19.54
N LYS A 338 75.17 15.38 -19.24
CA LYS A 338 74.91 16.61 -18.47
C LYS A 338 73.93 17.55 -19.16
N GLN A 339 74.03 17.72 -20.49
CA GLN A 339 73.05 18.49 -21.26
C GLN A 339 71.65 17.86 -21.20
N LYS A 340 71.56 16.54 -21.31
CA LYS A 340 70.28 15.81 -21.23
C LYS A 340 69.64 15.88 -19.85
N ILE A 341 70.44 15.83 -18.78
CA ILE A 341 69.97 16.03 -17.40
C ILE A 341 69.40 17.44 -17.24
N SER A 342 70.15 18.48 -17.63
CA SER A 342 69.71 19.88 -17.52
C SER A 342 68.39 20.16 -18.27
N LEU A 343 68.19 19.56 -19.45
CA LEU A 343 66.93 19.67 -20.20
C LEU A 343 65.75 19.00 -19.46
N LEU A 344 65.96 17.82 -18.89
CA LEU A 344 64.95 17.11 -18.11
C LEU A 344 64.63 17.82 -16.79
N GLU A 345 65.62 18.46 -16.15
CA GLU A 345 65.41 19.30 -14.97
C GLU A 345 64.56 20.54 -15.28
N SER A 346 64.77 21.20 -16.43
CA SER A 346 63.89 22.28 -16.89
C SER A 346 62.46 21.78 -17.07
N GLN A 347 62.25 20.73 -17.88
CA GLN A 347 60.93 20.17 -18.15
C GLN A 347 60.21 19.71 -16.88
N LYS A 348 60.94 19.18 -15.90
CA LYS A 348 60.41 18.83 -14.58
C LYS A 348 59.93 20.07 -13.82
N ASN A 349 60.71 21.15 -13.81
CA ASN A 349 60.34 22.40 -13.12
C ASN A 349 59.11 23.06 -13.76
N ASP A 350 59.02 23.06 -15.09
CA ASP A 350 57.87 23.58 -15.84
C ASP A 350 56.58 22.82 -15.45
N LEU A 351 56.63 21.48 -15.45
CA LEU A 351 55.51 20.63 -15.03
C LEU A 351 55.17 20.75 -13.55
N GLU A 352 56.17 20.93 -12.68
CA GLU A 352 55.94 21.21 -11.26
C GLU A 352 55.26 22.56 -11.03
N GLN A 353 55.49 23.56 -11.88
CA GLN A 353 54.79 24.84 -11.82
C GLN A 353 53.36 24.72 -12.34
N GLU A 354 53.13 24.12 -13.51
CA GLU A 354 51.78 23.92 -14.04
C GLU A 354 50.90 23.11 -13.06
N LEU A 355 51.47 22.10 -12.40
CA LEU A 355 50.78 21.34 -11.35
C LEU A 355 50.39 22.20 -10.14
N LYS A 356 51.25 23.13 -9.70
CA LYS A 356 50.95 24.08 -8.60
C LYS A 356 49.86 25.07 -8.99
N GLU A 357 49.86 25.56 -10.23
CA GLU A 357 48.82 26.44 -10.76
C GLU A 357 47.48 25.71 -10.88
N LYS A 358 47.46 24.49 -11.43
CA LYS A 358 46.24 23.68 -11.59
C LYS A 358 45.66 23.21 -10.26
N THR A 359 46.48 22.80 -9.30
CA THR A 359 45.99 22.44 -7.95
C THR A 359 45.42 23.65 -7.21
N SER A 360 46.02 24.84 -7.37
CA SER A 360 45.49 26.09 -6.82
C SER A 360 44.15 26.48 -7.46
N GLN A 361 44.02 26.34 -8.79
CA GLN A 361 42.77 26.56 -9.53
C GLN A 361 41.65 25.66 -8.98
N VAL A 362 41.88 24.34 -8.96
CA VAL A 362 40.90 23.34 -8.48
C VAL A 362 40.49 23.58 -7.03
N PHE A 363 41.42 23.99 -6.15
CA PHE A 363 41.07 24.33 -4.77
C PHE A 363 40.13 25.54 -4.69
N SER A 364 40.35 26.58 -5.51
CA SER A 364 39.49 27.76 -5.54
C SER A 364 38.09 27.47 -6.09
N GLU A 365 37.98 26.70 -7.17
CA GLU A 365 36.71 26.27 -7.77
C GLU A 365 35.91 25.37 -6.83
N ARG A 366 36.59 24.42 -6.17
CA ARG A 366 36.00 23.56 -5.15
C ARG A 366 35.45 24.36 -3.97
N LYS A 367 36.23 25.30 -3.42
CA LYS A 367 35.79 26.16 -2.30
C LYS A 367 34.53 26.96 -2.66
N HIS A 368 34.47 27.49 -3.88
CA HIS A 368 33.29 28.22 -4.35
C HIS A 368 32.07 27.30 -4.52
N ALA A 369 32.25 26.07 -5.01
CA ALA A 369 31.20 25.06 -5.09
C ALA A 369 30.67 24.65 -3.70
N GLU A 370 31.55 24.43 -2.72
CA GLU A 370 31.18 24.12 -1.34
C GLU A 370 30.41 25.28 -0.67
N GLU A 371 30.83 26.54 -0.91
CA GLU A 371 30.10 27.73 -0.44
C GLU A 371 28.71 27.86 -1.09
N MET A 372 28.58 27.60 -2.39
CA MET A 372 27.29 27.59 -3.09
C MET A 372 26.38 26.46 -2.60
N GLN A 373 26.92 25.26 -2.36
CA GLN A 373 26.15 24.15 -1.77
C GLN A 373 25.60 24.53 -0.40
N ILE A 374 26.42 25.08 0.49
CA ILE A 374 25.99 25.51 1.83
C ILE A 374 24.91 26.59 1.75
N HIS A 375 24.97 27.50 0.77
CA HIS A 375 23.93 28.50 0.55
C HIS A 375 22.61 27.87 0.07
N LEU A 376 22.68 26.97 -0.93
CA LEU A 376 21.51 26.28 -1.47
C LEU A 376 20.84 25.37 -0.42
N GLU A 377 21.61 24.64 0.39
CA GLU A 377 21.08 23.85 1.50
C GLU A 377 20.38 24.70 2.57
N LYS A 378 20.94 25.87 2.92
CA LYS A 378 20.30 26.80 3.86
C LYS A 378 18.99 27.34 3.30
N LYS A 379 18.96 27.71 2.01
CA LYS A 379 17.73 28.16 1.36
C LYS A 379 16.67 27.04 1.31
N LEU A 380 17.05 25.85 0.87
CA LEU A 380 16.14 24.69 0.81
C LEU A 380 15.53 24.35 2.17
N LYS A 381 16.32 24.43 3.25
CA LYS A 381 15.83 24.26 4.63
C LYS A 381 14.82 25.35 5.02
N ALA A 382 15.07 26.62 4.69
CA ALA A 382 14.13 27.71 4.94
C ALA A 382 12.83 27.57 4.12
N ASP A 383 12.93 27.23 2.84
CA ASP A 383 11.77 26.99 1.96
C ASP A 383 10.92 25.81 2.49
N HIS A 384 11.55 24.74 3.00
CA HIS A 384 10.85 23.64 3.67
C HIS A 384 10.18 24.03 4.99
N GLU A 385 10.81 24.86 5.83
CA GLU A 385 10.22 25.30 7.10
C GLU A 385 8.95 26.14 6.88
N VAL A 386 8.95 27.01 5.84
CA VAL A 386 7.76 27.79 5.45
C VAL A 386 6.63 26.89 4.93
N ILE A 387 6.95 25.91 4.07
CA ILE A 387 5.95 24.93 3.58
C ILE A 387 5.38 24.11 4.75
N ARG A 388 6.22 23.74 5.71
CA ARG A 388 5.80 23.01 6.91
C ARG A 388 4.84 23.84 7.76
N GLN A 389 5.15 25.11 8.04
CA GLN A 389 4.27 25.99 8.80
C GLN A 389 2.90 26.16 8.13
N GLN A 390 2.87 26.36 6.80
CA GLN A 390 1.61 26.44 6.04
C GLN A 390 0.78 25.14 6.09
N LEU A 391 1.44 23.97 6.17
CA LEU A 391 0.76 22.69 6.33
C LEU A 391 0.24 22.49 7.77
N GLU A 392 1.00 22.88 8.79
CA GLU A 392 0.59 22.82 10.20
C GLU A 392 -0.60 23.77 10.47
N GLU A 393 -0.56 25.00 9.96
CA GLU A 393 -1.71 25.94 9.97
C GLU A 393 -2.93 25.36 9.24
N ARG A 394 -2.72 24.69 8.10
CA ARG A 394 -3.81 24.10 7.31
C ARG A 394 -4.43 22.87 7.97
N ILE A 395 -3.65 22.10 8.72
CA ILE A 395 -4.14 20.99 9.55
C ILE A 395 -5.01 21.54 10.68
N ALA A 396 -4.53 22.53 11.45
CA ALA A 396 -5.29 23.15 12.53
C ALA A 396 -6.66 23.69 12.06
N MET A 397 -6.69 24.43 10.94
CA MET A 397 -7.94 24.90 10.33
C MET A 397 -8.92 23.79 9.91
N LEU A 398 -8.41 22.60 9.58
CA LEU A 398 -9.25 21.44 9.23
C LEU A 398 -9.70 20.67 10.47
N GLU A 399 -8.90 20.62 11.53
CA GLU A 399 -9.27 20.02 12.82
C GLU A 399 -10.38 20.83 13.51
N ASP A 400 -10.28 22.16 13.54
CA ASP A 400 -11.34 23.03 14.07
C ASP A 400 -12.64 22.90 13.26
N ALA A 401 -12.59 22.95 11.92
CA ALA A 401 -13.78 22.81 11.08
C ALA A 401 -14.44 21.42 11.22
N ASN A 402 -13.64 20.36 11.35
CA ASN A 402 -14.15 19.00 11.60
C ASN A 402 -14.76 18.89 13.00
N LYS A 403 -14.20 19.57 14.01
CA LYS A 403 -14.77 19.66 15.36
C LYS A 403 -16.11 20.39 15.36
N GLU A 404 -16.22 21.55 14.70
CA GLU A 404 -17.50 22.26 14.52
C GLU A 404 -18.54 21.37 13.83
N GLN A 405 -18.15 20.62 12.79
CA GLN A 405 -19.04 19.70 12.09
C GLN A 405 -19.52 18.54 12.99
N ASN A 406 -18.66 18.00 13.87
CA ASN A 406 -19.06 16.98 14.85
C ASN A 406 -19.97 17.56 15.95
N ASP A 407 -19.69 18.77 16.45
CA ASP A 407 -20.54 19.48 17.41
C ASP A 407 -21.94 19.80 16.82
N HIS A 408 -22.03 19.98 15.50
CA HIS A 408 -23.32 20.06 14.78
C HIS A 408 -24.00 18.70 14.69
N LEU A 409 -23.30 17.67 14.21
CA LEU A 409 -23.84 16.31 14.07
C LEU A 409 -24.37 15.73 15.40
N GLN A 410 -23.71 16.06 16.52
CA GLN A 410 -24.14 15.65 17.86
C GLN A 410 -25.45 16.35 18.29
N LYS A 411 -25.64 17.63 17.92
CA LYS A 411 -26.92 18.35 18.17
C LYS A 411 -28.04 17.76 17.31
N ASP A 412 -27.77 17.49 16.04
CA ASP A 412 -28.75 16.90 15.12
C ASP A 412 -29.17 15.49 15.59
N LEU A 413 -28.21 14.67 16.06
CA LEU A 413 -28.49 13.39 16.72
C LEU A 413 -29.38 13.57 17.96
N GLN A 414 -29.11 14.55 18.82
CA GLN A 414 -29.93 14.81 20.01
C GLN A 414 -31.37 15.21 19.64
N VAL A 415 -31.56 16.02 18.59
CA VAL A 415 -32.89 16.37 18.05
C VAL A 415 -33.59 15.14 17.48
N LEU A 416 -32.88 14.27 16.75
CA LEU A 416 -33.44 13.01 16.23
C LEU A 416 -33.85 12.04 17.35
N TYR A 417 -33.11 11.99 18.46
CA TYR A 417 -33.52 11.21 19.64
C TYR A 417 -34.80 11.77 20.29
N GLN A 418 -34.93 13.10 20.42
CA GLN A 418 -36.14 13.72 20.96
C GLN A 418 -37.36 13.48 20.05
N LEU A 419 -37.23 13.74 18.74
CA LEU A 419 -38.30 13.46 17.77
C LEU A 419 -38.72 12.00 17.79
N LYS A 420 -37.77 11.06 18.00
CA LYS A 420 -38.09 9.64 18.15
C LYS A 420 -38.90 9.35 19.42
N THR A 421 -38.55 9.96 20.57
CA THR A 421 -39.36 9.79 21.78
C THR A 421 -40.76 10.40 21.63
N ASP A 422 -40.86 11.55 20.97
CA ASP A 422 -42.14 12.24 20.74
C ASP A 422 -43.06 11.39 19.84
N ILE A 423 -42.53 10.81 18.75
CA ILE A 423 -43.25 9.86 17.89
C ILE A 423 -43.73 8.64 18.70
N THR A 424 -42.89 8.03 19.54
CA THR A 424 -43.33 6.88 20.35
C THR A 424 -44.36 7.24 21.43
N GLY A 425 -44.44 8.49 21.85
CA GLY A 425 -45.52 9.00 22.71
C GLY A 425 -46.83 9.11 21.93
N LEU A 426 -46.79 9.74 20.74
CA LEU A 426 -47.95 9.88 19.86
C LEU A 426 -48.51 8.53 19.38
N ASP A 427 -47.65 7.54 19.09
CA ASP A 427 -48.07 6.17 18.78
C ASP A 427 -48.82 5.50 19.95
N LEU A 428 -48.44 5.81 21.20
CA LEU A 428 -49.12 5.31 22.40
C LEU A 428 -50.50 5.97 22.56
N GLU A 429 -50.57 7.30 22.50
CA GLU A 429 -51.83 8.06 22.58
C GLU A 429 -52.82 7.63 21.49
N LEU A 430 -52.34 7.41 20.26
CA LEU A 430 -53.15 6.96 19.14
C LEU A 430 -53.65 5.51 19.33
N SER A 431 -52.85 4.64 19.96
CA SER A 431 -53.26 3.29 20.36
C SER A 431 -54.33 3.28 21.46
N GLU A 432 -54.22 4.17 22.45
CA GLU A 432 -55.22 4.36 23.51
C GLU A 432 -56.54 4.89 22.94
N GLN A 433 -56.48 5.94 22.11
CA GLN A 433 -57.66 6.48 21.42
C GLN A 433 -58.31 5.45 20.47
N SER A 434 -57.52 4.60 19.81
CA SER A 434 -58.04 3.49 19.00
C SER A 434 -58.80 2.46 19.85
N HIS A 435 -58.31 2.13 21.05
CA HIS A 435 -59.02 1.27 22.00
C HIS A 435 -60.31 1.91 22.52
N GLU A 436 -60.29 3.20 22.87
CA GLU A 436 -61.47 3.93 23.33
C GLU A 436 -62.55 3.97 22.24
N ILE A 437 -62.17 4.25 20.99
CA ILE A 437 -63.08 4.22 19.83
C ILE A 437 -63.66 2.81 19.60
N GLN A 438 -62.87 1.74 19.77
CA GLN A 438 -63.37 0.36 19.67
C GLN A 438 -64.36 0.03 20.80
N HIS A 439 -64.07 0.43 22.03
CA HIS A 439 -64.94 0.25 23.18
C HIS A 439 -66.28 1.00 22.99
N LEU A 440 -66.23 2.27 22.58
CA LEU A 440 -67.41 3.08 22.30
C LEU A 440 -68.27 2.51 21.17
N LYS A 441 -67.65 2.00 20.09
CA LYS A 441 -68.38 1.27 19.02
C LYS A 441 -69.12 0.06 19.55
N LYS A 442 -68.46 -0.79 20.35
CA LYS A 442 -69.07 -1.98 20.96
C LYS A 442 -70.23 -1.62 21.88
N CYS A 443 -70.09 -0.59 22.72
CA CYS A 443 -71.19 -0.10 23.56
C CYS A 443 -72.37 0.45 22.73
N LEU A 444 -72.09 1.08 21.58
CA LEU A 444 -73.13 1.58 20.69
C LEU A 444 -73.86 0.42 19.98
N GLU A 445 -73.14 -0.60 19.50
CA GLU A 445 -73.72 -1.84 18.94
C GLU A 445 -74.61 -2.58 19.96
N GLU A 446 -74.17 -2.68 21.22
CA GLU A 446 -74.96 -3.25 22.32
C GLU A 446 -76.23 -2.44 22.61
N LYS A 447 -76.16 -1.09 22.57
CA LYS A 447 -77.35 -0.23 22.75
C LYS A 447 -78.28 -0.27 21.55
N ASP A 448 -77.76 -0.39 20.34
CA ASP A 448 -78.55 -0.61 19.12
C ASP A 448 -79.31 -1.95 19.18
N ALA A 449 -78.67 -3.00 19.70
CA ALA A 449 -79.30 -4.30 19.94
C ALA A 449 -80.39 -4.22 21.02
N GLU A 450 -80.13 -3.57 22.16
CA GLU A 450 -81.14 -3.29 23.18
C GLU A 450 -82.36 -2.53 22.60
N MET A 451 -82.11 -1.51 21.78
CA MET A 451 -83.17 -0.68 21.19
C MET A 451 -84.00 -1.47 20.19
N LYS A 452 -83.37 -2.30 19.33
CA LYS A 452 -84.08 -3.21 18.41
C LYS A 452 -84.96 -4.23 19.16
N ILE A 453 -84.49 -4.74 20.31
CA ILE A 453 -85.28 -5.65 21.17
C ILE A 453 -86.47 -4.91 21.81
N LYS A 454 -86.26 -3.69 22.33
CA LYS A 454 -87.34 -2.85 22.90
C LYS A 454 -88.38 -2.50 21.84
N GLU A 455 -87.94 -2.11 20.64
CA GLU A 455 -88.82 -1.80 19.51
C GLU A 455 -89.63 -3.03 19.06
N ALA A 456 -88.99 -4.20 18.96
CA ALA A 456 -89.67 -5.45 18.63
C ALA A 456 -90.74 -5.83 19.67
N LYS A 457 -90.46 -5.63 20.97
CA LYS A 457 -91.44 -5.86 22.05
C LYS A 457 -92.64 -4.91 21.95
N ILE A 458 -92.39 -3.61 21.77
CA ILE A 458 -93.45 -2.60 21.60
C ILE A 458 -94.30 -2.89 20.35
N ARG A 459 -93.68 -3.26 19.23
CA ARG A 459 -94.39 -3.68 18.01
C ARG A 459 -95.29 -4.90 18.23
N LEU A 460 -94.88 -5.83 19.10
CA LEU A 460 -95.68 -7.01 19.44
C LEU A 460 -96.86 -6.67 20.37
N GLU A 461 -96.63 -5.87 21.42
CA GLU A 461 -97.68 -5.37 22.31
C GLU A 461 -98.76 -4.56 21.57
N VAL A 462 -98.33 -3.68 20.65
CA VAL A 462 -99.24 -2.91 19.77
C VAL A 462 -100.02 -3.84 18.83
N LYS A 463 -99.40 -4.92 18.33
CA LYS A 463 -100.10 -5.91 17.50
C LYS A 463 -101.15 -6.68 18.31
N GLU A 464 -100.84 -7.11 19.52
CA GLU A 464 -101.78 -7.80 20.39
C GLU A 464 -103.01 -6.93 20.70
N GLN A 465 -102.80 -5.64 21.00
CA GLN A 465 -103.90 -4.67 21.17
C GLN A 465 -104.74 -4.47 19.89
N LEU A 466 -104.12 -4.45 18.71
CA LEU A 466 -104.83 -4.38 17.43
C LEU A 466 -105.64 -5.66 17.14
N ASP A 467 -105.11 -6.84 17.46
CA ASP A 467 -105.82 -8.11 17.33
C ASP A 467 -107.00 -8.19 18.31
N GLU A 468 -106.86 -7.67 19.55
CA GLU A 468 -107.96 -7.56 20.51
C GLU A 468 -109.05 -6.56 20.09
N LEU A 469 -108.66 -5.37 19.61
CA LEU A 469 -109.59 -4.40 19.02
C LEU A 469 -110.34 -5.00 17.81
N SER A 470 -109.66 -5.80 16.99
CA SER A 470 -110.27 -6.49 15.85
C SER A 470 -111.28 -7.55 16.29
N ARG A 471 -110.97 -8.34 17.34
CA ARG A 471 -111.93 -9.28 17.96
C ARG A 471 -113.12 -8.53 18.58
N ALA A 472 -112.89 -7.37 19.21
CA ALA A 472 -113.96 -6.55 19.78
C ALA A 472 -114.87 -5.97 18.69
N LYS A 473 -114.31 -5.45 17.60
CA LYS A 473 -115.05 -4.97 16.42
C LYS A 473 -115.91 -6.09 15.81
N GLY A 474 -115.36 -7.30 15.63
CA GLY A 474 -116.11 -8.45 15.15
C GLY A 474 -117.26 -8.88 16.09
N LYS A 475 -117.11 -8.71 17.41
CA LYS A 475 -118.23 -8.90 18.37
C LYS A 475 -119.32 -7.84 18.20
N ILE A 476 -118.94 -6.57 18.02
CA ILE A 476 -119.88 -5.46 17.79
C ILE A 476 -120.65 -5.66 16.48
N GLU A 477 -119.97 -6.07 15.40
CA GLU A 477 -120.59 -6.37 14.10
C GLU A 477 -121.61 -7.54 14.21
N ASN A 478 -121.28 -8.60 14.94
CA ASN A 478 -122.24 -9.68 15.24
C ASN A 478 -123.44 -9.24 16.09
N ILE A 479 -123.24 -8.28 17.02
CA ILE A 479 -124.33 -7.70 17.83
C ILE A 479 -125.22 -6.83 16.95
N ASN A 480 -124.65 -6.02 16.05
CA ASN A 480 -125.40 -5.19 15.12
C ASN A 480 -126.23 -6.06 14.15
N GLN A 481 -125.65 -7.10 13.55
CA GLN A 481 -126.41 -8.05 12.71
C GLN A 481 -127.58 -8.71 13.44
N LYS A 482 -127.43 -9.04 14.74
CA LYS A 482 -128.54 -9.53 15.57
C LYS A 482 -129.59 -8.45 15.85
N ASN A 483 -129.17 -7.20 16.04
CA ASN A 483 -130.06 -6.06 16.26
C ASN A 483 -130.88 -5.75 14.99
N ASP A 484 -130.25 -5.76 13.82
CA ASP A 484 -130.91 -5.60 12.52
C ASP A 484 -131.95 -6.71 12.27
N LEU A 485 -131.60 -7.96 12.57
CA LEU A 485 -132.51 -9.11 12.48
C LEU A 485 -133.69 -9.00 13.48
N LEU A 486 -133.47 -8.45 14.67
CA LEU A 486 -134.54 -8.18 15.64
C LEU A 486 -135.45 -7.04 15.18
N GLN A 487 -134.90 -5.96 14.62
CA GLN A 487 -135.70 -4.88 14.02
C GLN A 487 -136.52 -5.36 12.81
N GLN A 488 -135.97 -6.27 12.01
CA GLN A 488 -136.70 -6.89 10.91
C GLN A 488 -137.88 -7.74 11.42
N LYS A 489 -137.66 -8.55 12.46
CA LYS A 489 -138.75 -9.31 13.12
C LYS A 489 -139.79 -8.40 13.78
N MET A 490 -139.40 -7.28 14.38
CA MET A 490 -140.36 -6.30 14.91
C MET A 490 -141.25 -5.76 13.78
N LYS A 491 -140.66 -5.34 12.66
CA LYS A 491 -141.44 -4.88 11.48
C LYS A 491 -142.38 -5.96 10.94
N GLU A 492 -141.96 -7.22 10.91
CA GLU A 492 -142.84 -8.35 10.54
C GLU A 492 -144.01 -8.54 11.52
N MET A 493 -143.81 -8.35 12.83
CA MET A 493 -144.92 -8.38 13.80
C MET A 493 -145.83 -7.15 13.69
N ASP A 494 -145.27 -5.95 13.49
CA ASP A 494 -146.06 -4.72 13.30
C ASP A 494 -146.95 -4.77 12.05
N ILE A 495 -146.50 -5.45 10.99
CA ILE A 495 -147.30 -5.74 9.79
C ILE A 495 -148.43 -6.71 10.15
N LYS A 496 -148.14 -7.85 10.79
CA LYS A 496 -149.16 -8.83 11.20
C LYS A 496 -150.20 -8.25 12.16
N HIS A 497 -149.78 -7.47 13.15
CA HIS A 497 -150.71 -6.79 14.06
C HIS A 497 -151.61 -5.79 13.33
N LYS A 498 -151.12 -5.13 12.26
CA LYS A 498 -151.97 -4.29 11.40
C LYS A 498 -152.96 -5.10 10.56
N GLU A 499 -152.56 -6.25 10.03
CA GLU A 499 -153.45 -7.16 9.29
C GLU A 499 -154.57 -7.69 10.21
N GLU A 500 -154.23 -8.10 11.44
CA GLU A 500 -155.23 -8.48 12.45
C GLU A 500 -156.14 -7.32 12.85
N LEU A 501 -155.60 -6.10 13.05
CA LEU A 501 -156.38 -4.90 13.39
C LEU A 501 -157.38 -4.55 12.29
N ASN A 502 -156.96 -4.61 11.02
CA ASN A 502 -157.85 -4.37 9.88
C ASN A 502 -158.97 -5.41 9.81
N SER A 503 -158.66 -6.71 9.93
CA SER A 503 -159.70 -7.76 9.90
C SER A 503 -160.71 -7.63 11.05
N LYS A 504 -160.28 -7.16 12.23
CA LYS A 504 -161.18 -6.85 13.36
C LYS A 504 -161.99 -5.58 13.10
N ALA A 505 -161.43 -4.57 12.44
CA ALA A 505 -162.17 -3.36 12.04
C ALA A 505 -163.29 -3.68 11.03
N ASP A 506 -163.02 -4.55 10.05
CA ASP A 506 -164.04 -5.00 9.08
C ASP A 506 -165.21 -5.72 9.77
N ILE A 507 -164.94 -6.53 10.80
CA ILE A 507 -165.98 -7.20 11.61
C ILE A 507 -166.81 -6.17 12.39
N VAL A 508 -166.17 -5.20 13.06
CA VAL A 508 -166.86 -4.13 13.79
C VAL A 508 -167.72 -3.27 12.86
N GLN A 509 -167.25 -2.99 11.64
CA GLN A 509 -167.99 -2.22 10.65
C GLN A 509 -169.25 -2.94 10.17
N ASN A 510 -169.20 -4.26 9.97
CA ASN A 510 -170.38 -5.07 9.64
C ASN A 510 -171.41 -5.11 10.77
N LEU A 511 -170.98 -5.34 12.03
CA LEU A 511 -171.87 -5.31 13.20
C LEU A 511 -172.54 -3.94 13.40
N THR A 512 -171.83 -2.85 13.07
CA THR A 512 -172.38 -1.49 13.12
C THR A 512 -173.52 -1.29 12.11
N LEU A 513 -173.43 -1.90 10.93
CA LEU A 513 -174.49 -1.85 9.91
C LEU A 513 -175.74 -2.62 10.32
N GLU A 514 -175.61 -3.78 10.98
CA GLU A 514 -176.76 -4.52 11.53
C GLU A 514 -177.48 -3.70 12.61
N ILE A 515 -176.73 -3.10 13.54
CA ILE A 515 -177.30 -2.25 14.61
C ILE A 515 -178.10 -1.08 14.03
N GLN A 516 -177.62 -0.44 12.95
CA GLN A 516 -178.36 0.62 12.27
C GLN A 516 -179.68 0.13 11.65
N GLN A 517 -179.73 -1.08 11.08
CA GLN A 517 -180.97 -1.66 10.54
C GLN A 517 -182.00 -1.95 11.64
N TYR A 518 -181.56 -2.44 12.80
CA TYR A 518 -182.45 -2.64 13.95
C TYR A 518 -182.97 -1.31 14.51
N GLN A 519 -182.11 -0.28 14.62
CA GLN A 519 -182.53 1.06 15.07
C GLN A 519 -183.55 1.71 14.11
N TYR A 520 -183.49 1.43 12.81
CA TYR A 520 -184.47 1.94 11.85
C TYR A 520 -185.87 1.35 12.09
N LYS A 521 -185.96 0.03 12.27
CA LYS A 521 -187.23 -0.68 12.59
C LYS A 521 -187.86 -0.20 13.90
N VAL A 522 -187.05 0.12 14.91
CA VAL A 522 -187.55 0.64 16.20
C VAL A 522 -188.19 2.02 16.03
N LYS A 523 -187.65 2.90 15.17
CA LYS A 523 -188.26 4.21 14.88
C LYS A 523 -189.62 4.10 14.19
N GLU A 524 -189.72 3.20 13.20
CA GLU A 524 -190.95 2.97 12.43
C GLU A 524 -192.14 2.60 13.34
N ILE A 525 -191.91 1.74 14.33
CA ILE A 525 -192.91 1.34 15.35
C ILE A 525 -193.33 2.53 16.24
N ILE A 526 -192.38 3.39 16.63
CA ILE A 526 -192.65 4.56 17.49
C ILE A 526 -193.47 5.63 16.75
N GLU A 527 -193.23 5.83 15.46
CA GLU A 527 -193.97 6.79 14.64
C GLU A 527 -195.46 6.38 14.48
N ASP A 528 -195.74 5.09 14.36
CA ASP A 528 -197.11 4.55 14.24
C ASP A 528 -197.93 4.66 15.54
N GLU A 529 -197.34 4.40 16.72
CA GLU A 529 -198.00 4.63 18.01
C GLU A 529 -198.31 6.12 18.24
N ARG A 530 -197.43 7.02 17.78
CA ARG A 530 -197.64 8.47 17.79
C ARG A 530 -198.85 8.89 16.98
N ASN A 531 -199.02 8.32 15.79
CA ASN A 531 -200.17 8.63 14.93
C ASN A 531 -201.50 8.12 15.52
N ARG A 532 -201.49 6.98 16.22
CA ARG A 532 -202.67 6.47 16.95
C ARG A 532 -203.09 7.37 18.12
N THR A 533 -202.13 7.77 18.96
CA THR A 533 -202.40 8.63 20.13
C THR A 533 -202.93 10.01 19.72
N LEU A 534 -202.39 10.59 18.65
CA LEU A 534 -202.83 11.89 18.13
C LEU A 534 -204.29 11.90 17.62
N GLN A 535 -204.82 10.75 17.18
CA GLN A 535 -206.20 10.62 16.72
C GLN A 535 -207.21 10.47 17.86
N LEU A 536 -206.87 9.75 18.94
CA LEU A 536 -207.73 9.70 20.13
C LEU A 536 -207.85 11.08 20.80
N GLN A 537 -206.76 11.86 20.85
CA GLN A 537 -206.76 13.16 21.50
C GLN A 537 -207.75 14.14 20.84
N LYS A 538 -207.80 14.18 19.50
CA LYS A 538 -208.75 15.01 18.74
C LYS A 538 -210.22 14.66 18.96
N ALA A 539 -210.54 13.42 19.33
CA ALA A 539 -211.92 13.03 19.66
C ALA A 539 -212.35 13.48 21.07
N PHE A 540 -211.40 13.87 21.94
CA PHE A 540 -211.68 14.31 23.31
C PHE A 540 -211.88 15.83 23.41
N ASP A 541 -211.12 16.61 22.62
CA ASP A 541 -211.11 18.08 22.69
C ASP A 541 -212.41 18.76 22.24
N GLU A 542 -213.26 18.10 21.42
CA GLU A 542 -214.59 18.64 21.06
C GLU A 542 -215.63 18.50 22.19
N TYR A 543 -215.44 17.57 23.13
CA TYR A 543 -216.42 17.32 24.20
C TYR A 543 -216.29 18.30 25.38
N LEU A 544 -215.09 18.85 25.62
CA LEU A 544 -214.77 19.64 26.81
C LEU A 544 -214.88 21.16 26.62
N LYS A 545 -215.90 21.62 25.89
CA LYS A 545 -216.30 23.04 25.83
C LYS A 545 -217.39 23.44 26.84
N SER A 546 -217.76 22.55 27.77
CA SER A 546 -218.69 22.82 28.86
C SER A 546 -218.17 22.37 30.23
N SER A 547 -217.52 23.31 30.95
CA SER A 547 -217.24 23.33 32.41
C SER A 547 -216.33 22.25 33.05
N VAL A 548 -215.63 22.46 34.18
CA VAL A 548 -214.82 23.58 34.75
C VAL A 548 -214.30 23.14 36.14
N HIS A 549 -213.17 23.69 36.63
CA HIS A 549 -212.50 23.42 37.94
C HIS A 549 -211.77 22.06 38.05
N ILE A 550 -210.46 21.98 38.34
CA ILE A 550 -209.68 22.19 39.60
C ILE A 550 -209.59 20.93 40.50
N ALA A 551 -208.41 20.27 40.44
CA ALA A 551 -207.79 19.25 41.33
C ALA A 551 -206.43 18.83 40.69
N ASN A 552 -205.46 18.08 41.25
CA ASN A 552 -204.80 17.96 42.58
C ASN A 552 -203.29 17.71 42.24
N GLU A 553 -202.24 17.89 43.05
CA GLU A 553 -201.93 17.73 44.49
C GLU A 553 -201.53 16.30 44.98
N ASN A 554 -200.24 16.19 45.38
CA ASN A 554 -199.58 15.23 46.29
C ASN A 554 -198.93 13.88 45.83
N ALA A 555 -197.83 13.58 46.56
CA ALA A 555 -197.19 12.28 46.88
C ALA A 555 -196.02 11.72 46.03
N ALA A 556 -195.09 11.08 46.76
CA ALA A 556 -193.79 10.49 46.36
C ALA A 556 -193.91 8.91 46.32
N PRO A 557 -192.86 8.03 46.41
CA PRO A 557 -191.40 8.20 46.61
C PRO A 557 -190.42 7.25 45.83
N SER A 558 -189.11 7.46 46.03
CA SER A 558 -187.97 6.49 46.13
C SER A 558 -187.82 5.25 45.21
N GLY A 559 -186.60 4.97 44.70
CA GLY A 559 -186.22 3.62 44.24
C GLY A 559 -184.87 3.46 43.51
N ASP A 560 -183.84 3.07 44.27
CA ASP A 560 -182.50 2.51 43.86
C ASP A 560 -182.63 1.05 43.30
N PRO A 561 -181.56 0.26 42.94
CA PRO A 561 -180.13 0.56 42.61
C PRO A 561 -179.52 -0.38 41.48
N LYS A 562 -178.17 -0.46 41.40
CA LYS A 562 -177.32 -1.63 40.93
C LYS A 562 -177.33 -1.97 39.40
N ASP A 563 -176.42 -2.73 38.78
CA ASP A 563 -175.09 -3.40 38.99
C ASP A 563 -174.53 -3.75 37.57
N ASP A 564 -173.30 -4.18 37.26
CA ASP A 564 -171.91 -4.01 37.77
C ASP A 564 -170.92 -4.74 36.76
N PHE A 565 -169.59 -4.52 36.82
CA PHE A 565 -168.51 -5.15 35.98
C PHE A 565 -168.52 -4.86 34.45
N ASP A 566 -167.47 -5.09 33.64
CA ASP A 566 -166.12 -5.67 33.84
C ASP A 566 -165.03 -5.04 32.93
N LEU A 567 -163.75 -5.37 33.21
CA LEU A 567 -162.46 -5.21 32.48
C LEU A 567 -162.40 -4.46 31.13
#